data_AF-A0A934DS08-F1
#
_entry.id   AF-A0A934DS08-F1
#
_cell.length_a   1.000
_cell.length_b   1.000
_cell.length_c   1.000
_cell.angle_alpha   90.00
_cell.angle_beta   90.00
_cell.angle_gamma   90.00
#
_symmetry.space_group_name_H-M   'P 1'
#
loop_
_entity.id
_entity.type
_entity.pdbx_description
1 polymer ?
#
loop_
_entity_poly.entity_id
_entity_poly.type
_entity_poly.pdbx_seq_one_letter_code
_entity_poly.pdbx_strand_id
1 'polypeptide(L)'
;MIHRRLFAPVLLCAVAFGIGAGALVTSDASARTAFQNSYTLEQNYSAALRMIRVDMGLKITEKDPEAAYIMFEYKSSEGGNKVSPGSIEMVPQSSQIQVVVQLPQMPQYHEEVMANSLKKKLQHDYGDPPKQRPEKRPKGDAGADAAPEAGNEESL
;
A
#
# COMPACT_ATOMS: atom_id res chain seq x y z
N MET A 1 -38.70 -47.42 59.63
CA MET A 1 -38.85 -48.62 58.79
C MET A 1 -37.89 -48.49 57.62
N ILE A 2 -36.77 -49.22 57.69
CA ILE A 2 -35.61 -49.14 56.78
C ILE A 2 -35.87 -50.09 55.61
N HIS A 3 -35.79 -49.66 54.36
CA HIS A 3 -35.48 -50.54 53.22
C HIS A 3 -34.51 -49.82 52.26
N ARG A 4 -33.26 -50.30 52.22
CA ARG A 4 -32.25 -50.00 51.19
C ARG A 4 -32.59 -50.80 49.93
N ARG A 5 -32.45 -50.22 48.73
CA ARG A 5 -31.93 -50.91 47.54
C ARG A 5 -31.10 -49.96 46.66
N LEU A 6 -30.00 -50.52 46.16
CA LEU A 6 -28.89 -49.94 45.39
C LEU A 6 -29.17 -49.87 43.88
N PHE A 7 -28.20 -49.28 43.15
CA PHE A 7 -27.90 -49.32 41.69
C PHE A 7 -28.62 -48.24 40.83
N ALA A 8 -27.99 -47.47 39.92
CA ALA A 8 -26.63 -47.40 39.38
C ALA A 8 -26.36 -45.98 38.77
N PRO A 9 -25.10 -45.57 38.55
CA PRO A 9 -24.74 -44.25 37.99
C PRO A 9 -24.24 -44.34 36.53
N VAL A 10 -24.75 -43.51 35.61
CA VAL A 10 -24.12 -43.21 34.30
C VAL A 10 -24.58 -41.81 33.87
N LEU A 11 -23.75 -40.78 34.10
CA LEU A 11 -22.86 -40.13 33.12
C LEU A 11 -23.62 -39.38 32.00
N LEU A 12 -23.61 -38.04 32.07
CA LEU A 12 -23.62 -37.21 30.87
C LEU A 12 -22.66 -36.04 31.06
N CYS A 13 -21.57 -36.08 30.30
CA CYS A 13 -20.55 -35.04 30.22
C CYS A 13 -21.15 -33.71 29.77
N ALA A 14 -21.12 -32.70 30.64
CA ALA A 14 -21.36 -31.32 30.25
C ALA A 14 -20.11 -30.77 29.54
N VAL A 15 -20.16 -30.70 28.21
CA VAL A 15 -19.19 -29.97 27.40
C VAL A 15 -19.46 -28.48 27.58
N ALA A 16 -18.68 -27.83 28.43
CA ALA A 16 -18.68 -26.37 28.55
C ALA A 16 -17.91 -25.78 27.35
N PHE A 17 -18.65 -25.36 26.33
CA PHE A 17 -18.13 -24.53 25.25
C PHE A 17 -17.87 -23.13 25.81
N GLY A 18 -16.60 -22.81 26.08
CA GLY A 18 -16.18 -21.45 26.40
C GLY A 18 -16.37 -20.55 25.18
N ILE A 19 -17.27 -19.57 25.29
CA ILE A 19 -17.51 -18.55 24.28
C ILE A 19 -16.30 -17.61 24.26
N GLY A 20 -15.39 -17.82 23.30
CA GLY A 20 -14.35 -16.87 22.94
C GLY A 20 -14.96 -15.68 22.19
N ALA A 21 -15.27 -14.60 22.89
CA ALA A 21 -15.62 -13.32 22.27
C ALA A 21 -14.35 -12.64 21.73
N GLY A 22 -13.85 -13.13 20.61
CA GLY A 22 -12.84 -12.43 19.81
C GLY A 22 -13.48 -11.22 19.16
N ALA A 23 -13.20 -10.03 19.68
CA ALA A 23 -13.56 -8.78 19.04
C ALA A 23 -12.85 -8.71 17.67
N LEU A 24 -13.61 -8.94 16.60
CA LEU A 24 -13.16 -8.71 15.24
C LEU A 24 -13.03 -7.20 15.05
N VAL A 25 -11.82 -6.68 15.27
CA VAL A 25 -11.44 -5.34 14.82
C VAL A 25 -11.35 -5.42 13.30
N THR A 26 -12.45 -5.07 12.62
CA THR A 26 -12.43 -4.86 11.17
C THR A 26 -11.71 -3.54 10.92
N SER A 27 -10.39 -3.60 10.74
CA SER A 27 -9.67 -2.50 10.11
C SER A 27 -10.13 -2.44 8.66
N ASP A 28 -10.99 -1.48 8.36
CA ASP A 28 -11.33 -1.12 6.99
C ASP A 28 -10.05 -0.56 6.34
N ALA A 29 -9.29 -1.44 5.70
CA ALA A 29 -8.13 -1.06 4.93
C ALA A 29 -8.64 -0.40 3.65
N SER A 30 -8.98 0.90 3.73
CA SER A 30 -9.20 1.74 2.56
C SER A 30 -7.86 1.84 1.81
N ALA A 31 -7.63 0.89 0.91
CA ALA A 31 -6.42 0.84 0.10
C ALA A 31 -6.48 1.99 -0.91
N ARG A 32 -5.87 3.12 -0.56
CA ARG A 32 -5.69 4.28 -1.44
C ARG A 32 -5.12 3.79 -2.78
N THR A 33 -5.73 4.18 -3.89
CA THR A 33 -5.27 3.74 -5.22
C THR A 33 -3.93 4.42 -5.54
N ALA A 34 -2.85 3.70 -5.26
CA ALA A 34 -1.49 4.14 -5.48
C ALA A 34 -0.71 3.15 -6.32
N PHE A 35 0.24 3.64 -7.11
CA PHE A 35 1.21 2.81 -7.80
C PHE A 35 2.58 3.47 -7.81
N GLN A 36 3.62 2.65 -7.90
CA GLN A 36 4.99 3.14 -7.96
C GLN A 36 5.55 2.96 -9.38
N ASN A 37 6.42 3.87 -9.78
CA ASN A 37 7.14 3.78 -11.05
C ASN A 37 8.51 4.44 -10.97
N SER A 38 9.38 4.12 -11.93
CA SER A 38 10.75 4.65 -12.01
C SER A 38 10.89 5.90 -12.89
N TYR A 39 9.78 6.43 -13.44
CA TYR A 39 9.86 7.67 -14.22
C TYR A 39 10.20 8.83 -13.29
N THR A 40 10.80 9.89 -13.83
CA THR A 40 11.13 11.08 -13.04
C THR A 40 9.87 11.78 -12.55
N LEU A 41 10.01 12.62 -11.51
CA LEU A 41 8.90 13.44 -11.02
C LEU A 41 8.31 14.32 -12.14
N GLU A 42 9.17 14.92 -12.96
CA GLU A 42 8.78 15.76 -14.10
C GLU A 42 7.99 14.97 -15.16
N GLN A 43 8.40 13.74 -15.45
CA GLN A 43 7.69 12.86 -16.39
C GLN A 43 6.30 12.49 -15.85
N ASN A 44 6.21 12.11 -14.57
CA ASN A 44 4.94 11.83 -13.89
C ASN A 44 4.00 13.04 -13.93
N TYR A 45 4.52 14.22 -13.56
CA TYR A 45 3.72 15.44 -13.51
C TYR A 45 3.24 15.86 -14.90
N SER A 46 4.13 15.83 -15.90
CA SER A 46 3.80 16.18 -17.29
C SER A 46 2.78 15.21 -17.90
N ALA A 47 2.94 13.90 -17.66
CA ALA A 47 2.00 12.88 -18.13
C ALA A 47 0.64 13.04 -17.46
N ALA A 48 0.59 13.23 -16.14
CA ALA A 48 -0.65 13.42 -15.39
C ALA A 48 -1.41 14.67 -15.87
N LEU A 49 -0.71 15.79 -16.05
CA LEU A 49 -1.30 17.04 -16.54
C LEU A 49 -1.87 16.89 -17.95
N ARG A 50 -1.13 16.25 -18.87
CA ARG A 50 -1.59 15.97 -20.23
C ARG A 50 -2.75 14.97 -20.25
N MET A 51 -2.68 13.90 -19.46
CA MET A 51 -3.76 12.92 -19.35
C MET A 51 -5.06 13.59 -18.91
N ILE A 52 -5.03 14.38 -17.82
CA ILE A 52 -6.21 15.06 -17.30
C ILE A 52 -6.77 16.06 -18.32
N ARG A 53 -5.90 16.95 -18.84
CA ARG A 53 -6.36 18.10 -19.63
C ARG A 53 -6.59 17.79 -21.11
N VAL A 54 -5.70 17.00 -21.71
CA VAL A 54 -5.67 16.74 -23.16
C VAL A 54 -6.43 15.46 -23.47
N ASP A 55 -6.07 14.35 -22.81
CA ASP A 55 -6.64 13.05 -23.15
C ASP A 55 -8.06 12.89 -22.62
N MET A 56 -8.33 13.36 -21.39
CA MET A 56 -9.63 13.23 -20.72
C MET A 56 -10.49 14.50 -20.80
N GLY A 57 -9.92 15.63 -21.24
CA GLY A 57 -10.65 16.90 -21.36
C GLY A 57 -11.18 17.47 -20.03
N LEU A 58 -10.65 17.02 -18.90
CA LEU A 58 -11.08 17.46 -17.57
C LEU A 58 -10.55 18.86 -17.27
N LYS A 59 -11.24 19.55 -16.36
CA LYS A 59 -10.83 20.89 -15.90
C LYS A 59 -9.89 20.74 -14.72
N ILE A 60 -8.66 21.24 -14.88
CA ILE A 60 -7.72 21.42 -13.76
C ILE A 60 -8.19 22.61 -12.94
N THR A 61 -8.35 22.42 -11.63
CA THR A 61 -8.75 23.48 -10.69
C THR A 61 -7.53 24.09 -10.01
N GLU A 62 -6.53 23.28 -9.70
CA GLU A 62 -5.29 23.70 -9.04
C GLU A 62 -4.16 22.77 -9.44
N LYS A 63 -2.93 23.29 -9.46
CA LYS A 63 -1.73 22.50 -9.72
C LYS A 63 -0.52 23.18 -9.11
N ASP A 64 0.38 22.40 -8.54
CA ASP A 64 1.64 22.87 -8.01
C ASP A 64 2.74 21.85 -8.37
N PRO A 65 3.67 22.20 -9.28
CA PRO A 65 4.78 21.32 -9.63
C PRO A 65 5.76 21.09 -8.48
N GLU A 66 5.93 22.07 -7.57
CA GLU A 66 6.87 21.99 -6.46
C GLU A 66 6.32 21.09 -5.35
N ALA A 67 5.03 21.23 -5.04
CA ALA A 67 4.33 20.34 -4.12
C ALA A 67 3.85 19.03 -4.78
N ALA A 68 4.11 18.86 -6.08
CA ALA A 68 3.86 17.66 -6.87
C ALA A 68 2.40 17.13 -6.83
N TYR A 69 1.43 18.02 -6.97
CA TYR A 69 0.01 17.64 -7.04
C TYR A 69 -0.77 18.35 -8.14
N ILE A 70 -1.87 17.74 -8.56
CA ILE A 70 -2.84 18.28 -9.51
C ILE A 70 -4.25 18.00 -8.96
N MET A 71 -5.07 19.05 -8.84
CA MET A 71 -6.50 18.94 -8.53
C MET A 71 -7.34 19.24 -9.77
N PHE A 72 -8.46 18.54 -9.92
CA PHE A 72 -9.31 18.66 -11.09
C PHE A 72 -10.77 18.30 -10.80
N GLU A 73 -11.64 18.73 -11.70
CA GLU A 73 -13.04 18.34 -11.74
C GLU A 73 -13.20 17.04 -12.52
N TYR A 74 -13.57 15.95 -11.83
CA TYR A 74 -13.87 14.66 -12.42
C TYR A 74 -15.32 14.58 -12.89
N LYS A 75 -15.52 14.01 -14.08
CA LYS A 75 -16.84 13.73 -14.67
C LYS A 75 -16.85 12.27 -15.11
N SER A 76 -17.68 11.46 -14.47
CA SER A 76 -17.90 10.05 -14.84
C SER A 76 -19.01 9.97 -15.89
N SER A 77 -18.88 9.05 -16.85
CA SER A 77 -19.95 8.70 -17.78
C SER A 77 -21.19 8.12 -17.08
N GLU A 78 -21.00 7.51 -15.90
CA GLU A 78 -22.08 6.86 -15.14
C GLU A 78 -22.82 7.83 -14.22
N GLY A 79 -22.16 8.91 -13.79
CA GLY A 79 -22.71 9.91 -12.87
C GLY A 79 -23.54 11.01 -13.54
N GLY A 80 -23.82 10.90 -14.85
CA GLY A 80 -24.44 11.96 -15.63
C GLY A 80 -23.62 13.25 -15.63
N ASN A 81 -24.26 14.39 -15.37
CA ASN A 81 -23.61 15.70 -15.30
C ASN A 81 -22.99 16.03 -13.92
N LYS A 82 -22.94 15.07 -12.98
CA LYS A 82 -22.36 15.30 -11.66
C LYS A 82 -20.85 15.50 -11.77
N VAL A 83 -20.38 16.63 -11.24
CA VAL A 83 -18.96 16.94 -11.11
C VAL A 83 -18.51 16.60 -9.70
N SER A 84 -17.37 15.91 -9.59
CA SER A 84 -16.76 15.55 -8.31
C SER A 84 -15.30 16.02 -8.27
N PRO A 85 -14.77 16.44 -7.12
CA PRO A 85 -13.35 16.79 -7.02
C PRO A 85 -12.47 15.52 -7.12
N GLY A 86 -11.32 15.67 -7.76
CA GLY A 86 -10.28 14.64 -7.83
C GLY A 86 -8.89 15.22 -7.65
N SER A 87 -7.95 14.38 -7.22
CA SER A 87 -6.54 14.73 -7.11
C SER A 87 -5.61 13.62 -7.62
N ILE A 88 -4.45 14.03 -8.13
CA ILE A 88 -3.29 13.17 -8.34
C ILE A 88 -2.12 13.80 -7.58
N GLU A 89 -1.50 13.03 -6.70
CA GLU A 89 -0.29 13.40 -5.95
C GLU A 89 0.86 12.50 -6.38
N MET A 90 2.05 13.08 -6.50
CA MET A 90 3.28 12.38 -6.85
C MET A 90 4.27 12.54 -5.71
N VAL A 91 4.47 11.47 -4.95
CA VAL A 91 5.32 11.45 -3.76
C VAL A 91 6.67 10.82 -4.11
N PRO A 92 7.78 11.57 -4.11
CA PRO A 92 9.10 11.01 -4.27
C PRO A 92 9.41 10.02 -3.15
N GLN A 93 9.86 8.83 -3.52
CA GLN A 93 10.50 7.86 -2.65
C GLN A 93 11.98 7.72 -3.04
N SER A 94 12.76 6.96 -2.28
CA SER A 94 14.22 6.87 -2.44
C SER A 94 14.69 6.59 -3.88
N SER A 95 13.95 5.76 -4.63
CA SER A 95 14.31 5.36 -5.99
C SER A 95 13.13 5.35 -6.97
N GLN A 96 11.95 5.80 -6.53
CA GLN A 96 10.68 5.68 -7.27
C GLN A 96 9.78 6.87 -6.98
N ILE A 97 8.80 7.08 -7.84
CA ILE A 97 7.68 7.99 -7.57
C ILE A 97 6.46 7.14 -7.22
N GLN A 98 5.90 7.38 -6.04
CA GLN A 98 4.58 6.86 -5.71
C GLN A 98 3.53 7.86 -6.19
N VAL A 99 2.74 7.44 -7.16
CA VAL A 99 1.60 8.20 -7.66
C VAL A 99 0.35 7.76 -6.93
N VAL A 100 -0.43 8.73 -6.48
CA VAL A 100 -1.64 8.49 -5.71
C VAL A 100 -2.80 9.22 -6.35
N VAL A 101 -3.89 8.50 -6.61
CA VAL A 101 -5.11 9.05 -7.20
C VAL A 101 -6.20 9.04 -6.13
N GLN A 102 -6.97 10.13 -6.05
CA GLN A 102 -8.15 10.20 -5.18
C GLN A 102 -9.35 10.75 -5.91
N LEU A 103 -10.48 10.06 -5.75
CA LEU A 103 -11.80 10.49 -6.18
C LEU A 103 -12.80 10.22 -5.04
N PRO A 104 -12.80 11.02 -3.94
CA PRO A 104 -13.48 10.66 -2.69
C PRO A 104 -15.00 10.47 -2.79
N GLN A 105 -15.62 11.03 -3.84
CA GLN A 105 -17.07 10.94 -4.08
C GLN A 105 -17.44 9.86 -5.10
N MET A 106 -16.47 9.07 -5.55
CA MET A 106 -16.64 8.02 -6.56
C MET A 106 -16.23 6.66 -5.97
N PRO A 107 -16.80 5.56 -6.47
CA PRO A 107 -16.28 4.23 -6.13
C PRO A 107 -14.83 4.04 -6.60
N GLN A 108 -14.10 3.18 -5.89
CA GLN A 108 -12.65 2.95 -6.06
C GLN A 108 -12.22 2.60 -7.50
N TYR A 109 -13.04 1.87 -8.27
CA TYR A 109 -12.67 1.49 -9.63
C TYR A 109 -12.40 2.70 -10.54
N HIS A 110 -13.01 3.87 -10.28
CA HIS A 110 -12.71 5.08 -11.03
C HIS A 110 -11.27 5.55 -10.80
N GLU A 111 -10.79 5.45 -9.56
CA GLU A 111 -9.40 5.74 -9.22
C GLU A 111 -8.46 4.74 -9.91
N GLU A 112 -8.82 3.46 -9.91
CA GLU A 112 -8.04 2.41 -10.59
C GLU A 112 -7.96 2.64 -12.10
N VAL A 113 -9.06 3.00 -12.74
CA VAL A 113 -9.12 3.34 -14.16
C VAL A 113 -8.21 4.53 -14.47
N MET A 114 -8.24 5.58 -13.66
CA MET A 114 -7.33 6.70 -13.83
C MET A 114 -5.85 6.32 -13.60
N ALA A 115 -5.54 5.57 -12.54
CA ALA A 115 -4.18 5.13 -12.25
C ALA A 115 -3.62 4.26 -13.39
N ASN A 116 -4.43 3.35 -13.92
CA ASN A 116 -4.06 2.53 -15.08
C ASN A 116 -3.93 3.35 -16.36
N SER A 117 -4.75 4.38 -16.54
CA SER A 117 -4.63 5.31 -17.68
C SER A 117 -3.31 6.08 -17.61
N LEU A 118 -2.91 6.52 -16.41
CA LEU A 118 -1.65 7.23 -16.21
C LEU A 118 -0.43 6.32 -16.44
N LYS A 119 -0.47 5.07 -15.96
CA LYS A 119 0.58 4.08 -16.28
C LYS A 119 0.76 3.91 -17.79
N LYS A 120 -0.35 3.75 -18.51
CA LYS A 120 -0.33 3.61 -19.99
C LYS A 120 0.18 4.88 -20.65
N LYS A 121 -0.23 6.05 -20.17
CA LYS A 121 0.22 7.35 -20.68
C LYS A 121 1.73 7.53 -20.52
N LEU A 122 2.27 7.20 -19.34
CA LEU A 122 3.70 7.24 -19.09
C LEU A 122 4.47 6.34 -20.05
N GLN A 123 3.99 5.12 -20.26
CA GLN A 123 4.62 4.20 -21.20
C GLN A 123 4.52 4.68 -22.65
N HIS A 124 3.38 5.26 -23.03
CA HIS A 124 3.17 5.82 -24.36
C HIS A 124 4.08 7.02 -24.63
N ASP A 125 4.20 7.94 -23.67
CA ASP A 125 4.91 9.21 -23.86
C ASP A 125 6.43 9.05 -23.68
N TYR A 126 6.88 8.13 -22.83
CA TYR A 126 8.28 8.01 -22.42
C TYR A 126 8.90 6.62 -22.66
N GLY A 127 8.13 5.67 -23.19
CA GLY A 127 8.59 4.29 -23.37
C GLY A 127 8.67 3.51 -22.06
N ASP A 128 9.41 2.42 -22.04
CA ASP A 128 9.56 1.59 -20.83
C ASP A 128 10.24 2.37 -19.69
N PRO A 129 9.80 2.18 -18.43
CA PRO A 129 10.39 2.87 -17.31
C PRO A 129 11.88 2.49 -17.17
N PRO A 130 12.75 3.43 -16.74
CA PRO A 130 14.14 3.12 -16.48
C PRO A 130 14.25 1.91 -15.54
N LYS A 131 15.06 0.91 -15.92
CA LYS A 131 15.34 -0.23 -15.05
C LYS A 131 16.06 0.29 -13.81
N GLN A 132 15.45 0.13 -12.65
CA GLN A 132 16.11 0.49 -11.40
C GLN A 132 17.35 -0.39 -11.23
N ARG A 133 18.49 0.26 -10.96
CA ARG A 133 19.67 -0.48 -10.52
C ARG A 133 19.38 -0.95 -9.09
N PRO A 134 19.44 -2.25 -8.79
CA PRO A 134 19.19 -2.71 -7.43
C PRO A 134 20.15 -2.00 -6.50
N GLU A 135 19.62 -1.36 -5.45
CA GLU A 135 20.42 -0.78 -4.39
C GLU A 135 21.30 -1.90 -3.83
N LYS A 136 22.63 -1.71 -3.89
CA LYS A 136 23.57 -2.64 -3.28
C LYS A 136 23.27 -2.64 -1.79
N ARG A 137 22.68 -3.72 -1.29
CA ARG A 137 22.58 -3.95 0.16
C ARG A 137 23.98 -3.77 0.74
N PRO A 138 24.16 -2.96 1.80
CA PRO A 138 25.46 -2.85 2.43
C PRO A 138 25.90 -4.26 2.86
N LYS A 139 27.06 -4.69 2.36
CA LYS A 139 27.72 -5.90 2.84
C LYS A 139 28.05 -5.62 4.30
N GLY A 140 27.36 -6.29 5.23
CA GLY A 140 27.76 -6.28 6.63
C GLY A 140 29.19 -6.81 6.71
N ASP A 141 30.10 -5.96 7.19
CA ASP A 141 31.49 -6.31 7.36
C ASP A 141 31.77 -6.63 8.83
N ALA A 142 32.62 -7.64 9.00
CA ALA A 142 33.36 -8.05 10.18
C ALA A 142 32.63 -8.72 11.38
N GLY A 143 32.99 -9.99 11.58
CA GLY A 143 32.86 -10.70 12.85
C GLY A 143 33.35 -12.15 12.81
N ALA A 144 34.47 -12.46 12.14
CA ALA A 144 35.13 -13.76 12.27
C ALA A 144 36.63 -13.59 12.55
N ASP A 145 37.04 -14.26 13.63
CA ASP A 145 38.37 -14.68 14.06
C ASP A 145 39.35 -13.67 14.69
N ALA A 146 39.52 -13.79 16.02
CA ALA A 146 40.76 -14.34 16.60
C ALA A 146 40.63 -14.51 18.13
N ALA A 147 40.51 -15.76 18.60
CA ALA A 147 41.17 -16.20 19.82
C ALA A 147 42.48 -16.88 19.39
N PRO A 148 43.60 -16.63 20.09
CA PRO A 148 44.14 -17.75 20.86
C PRO A 148 44.68 -17.35 22.23
N GLU A 149 44.79 -18.40 23.04
CA GLU A 149 45.29 -18.48 24.41
C GLU A 149 46.67 -17.83 24.63
N ALA A 150 46.83 -17.23 25.81
CA ALA A 150 48.12 -17.03 26.45
C ALA A 150 48.01 -17.39 27.93
N GLY A 151 48.23 -18.66 28.23
CA GLY A 151 48.50 -19.16 29.58
C GLY A 151 49.74 -20.04 29.54
N ASN A 152 50.88 -19.54 30.00
CA ASN A 152 51.73 -20.29 30.91
C ASN A 152 52.64 -19.36 31.71
N GLU A 153 52.86 -19.76 32.95
CA GLU A 153 53.30 -19.00 34.09
C GLU A 153 54.83 -18.95 34.20
N GLU A 154 55.35 -17.82 34.69
CA GLU A 154 56.70 -17.71 35.26
C GLU A 154 56.77 -18.51 36.57
N SER A 155 57.77 -19.39 36.73
CA SER A 155 58.31 -19.73 38.04
C SER A 155 59.76 -20.21 37.94
N LEU A 156 60.52 -19.85 38.99
CA LEU A 156 61.96 -19.97 39.24
C LEU A 156 62.56 -21.37 39.08
#